data_AF-A0A419I9S5-F1
#
_entry.id   AF-A0A419I9S5-F1
#
_cell.length_a   1.000
_cell.length_b   1.000
_cell.length_c   1.000
_cell.angle_alpha   90.00
_cell.angle_beta   90.00
_cell.angle_gamma   90.00
#
_symmetry.space_group_name_H-M   'P 1'
#
loop_
_entity.id
_entity.type
_entity.pdbx_description
1 polymer ?
#
loop_
_entity_poly.entity_id
_entity_poly.type
_entity_poly.pdbx_seq_one_letter_code
_entity_poly.pdbx_strand_id
1 'polypeptide(L)'
;MKRVRIGVAAGILVLPLAAGGTAEAHGGGHSGPHTHDAHYWVRSGQALQGDLLRTHGAGAVVRHTAAAHGTVTVGADGSFDYAPAAGFTGRDSFTYTVSDAVSLYPTALPPLATIGGVPIAGGAYGSAVTSVPGSRDEVYGLTDRGPNVDAPDGGKVEPIPSFDPAIGKFRLVNGKAVLEKRIPLRAADGSPYNGQVNTVASTGEKIVDLDGKPLPASPNGYDPEGLVALRDGTFWVSDEYGPFITHFRADGRAIERLSPYDGSLPAELKNRVPNKGMEGLTITPDGRTLVGIMQSALQQPDLMKKPGNVTTLRIVTVDLKTRATHEYLYLLDNPADTGTAVSEITALSPTRFLVDERDGKVQPGAYKKLYEIDLRGATDVKGMSVDGGKSIEAYVGKDTTDEATKDLAKVGVKPSSKKLFLDLGALVTELDPSGGFFGHDKVEGVATTDGGRTLVISNDNDFGIDGVANAAAPYTLHAKTLPNGKQDDGEYLRVDTTKLPARISTATVTVDVR
;
A
#
# COMPACT_ATOMS: atom_id res chain seq x y z
N MET A 1 45.36 40.50 -37.55
CA MET A 1 45.89 39.43 -36.67
C MET A 1 46.34 40.02 -35.34
N LYS A 2 45.49 39.96 -34.31
CA LYS A 2 45.86 40.06 -32.88
C LYS A 2 44.86 39.17 -32.13
N ARG A 3 45.38 38.11 -31.50
CA ARG A 3 44.60 37.11 -30.77
C ARG A 3 44.14 37.70 -29.44
N VAL A 4 42.82 37.74 -29.21
CA VAL A 4 42.22 38.03 -27.90
C VAL A 4 41.97 36.69 -27.20
N ARG A 5 42.57 36.51 -26.01
CA ARG A 5 42.30 35.39 -25.12
C ARG A 5 41.08 35.75 -24.27
N ILE A 6 40.03 34.92 -24.34
CA ILE A 6 38.87 34.97 -23.45
C ILE A 6 39.19 34.07 -22.25
N GLY A 7 39.29 34.67 -21.07
CA GLY A 7 39.31 33.94 -19.79
C GLY A 7 37.88 33.81 -19.29
N VAL A 8 37.39 32.58 -19.16
CA VAL A 8 36.10 32.27 -18.52
C VAL A 8 36.35 32.14 -17.02
N ALA A 9 35.79 33.05 -16.23
CA ALA A 9 35.70 32.92 -14.79
C ALA A 9 34.27 32.43 -14.44
N ALA A 10 34.16 31.16 -14.03
CA ALA A 10 32.93 30.61 -13.48
C ALA A 10 32.83 31.02 -12.00
N GLY A 11 32.00 32.02 -11.70
CA GLY A 11 31.62 32.37 -10.33
C GLY A 11 30.36 31.61 -9.94
N ILE A 12 30.49 30.60 -9.06
CA ILE A 12 29.37 29.93 -8.42
C ILE A 12 28.89 30.84 -7.28
N LEU A 13 27.70 31.41 -7.43
CA LEU A 13 27.01 32.15 -6.38
C LEU A 13 26.21 31.15 -5.54
N VAL A 14 26.71 30.81 -4.35
CA VAL A 14 25.99 30.02 -3.34
C VAL A 14 25.07 30.98 -2.56
N LEU A 15 23.76 30.84 -2.75
CA LEU A 15 22.73 31.48 -1.91
C LEU A 15 22.55 30.64 -0.64
N PRO A 16 22.60 31.22 0.57
CA PRO A 16 22.31 30.48 1.79
C PRO A 16 20.79 30.33 1.94
N LEU A 17 20.28 29.09 1.96
CA LEU A 17 18.94 28.82 2.47
C LEU A 17 18.94 29.06 3.98
N ALA A 18 18.06 29.96 4.41
CA ALA A 18 17.76 30.17 5.82
C ALA A 18 17.07 28.91 6.38
N ALA A 19 17.73 28.27 7.34
CA ALA A 19 17.17 27.17 8.13
C ALA A 19 16.06 27.72 9.04
N GLY A 20 14.81 27.36 8.74
CA GLY A 20 13.70 27.44 9.70
C GLY A 20 13.85 26.31 10.71
N GLY A 21 13.92 26.68 11.99
CA GLY A 21 14.29 25.78 13.09
C GLY A 21 13.43 24.54 13.22
N THR A 22 14.09 23.38 13.33
CA THR A 22 13.52 22.16 13.86
C THR A 22 13.36 22.30 15.37
N ALA A 23 12.18 21.97 15.89
CA ALA A 23 11.99 21.80 17.32
C ALA A 23 12.91 20.66 17.80
N GLU A 24 13.79 20.96 18.75
CA GLU A 24 14.63 19.97 19.42
C GLU A 24 13.73 18.95 20.14
N ALA A 25 13.75 17.71 19.64
CA ALA A 25 13.18 16.58 20.35
C ALA A 25 14.02 16.30 21.59
N HIS A 26 13.36 16.27 22.76
CA HIS A 26 13.98 15.86 24.02
C HIS A 26 14.62 14.47 23.87
N GLY A 27 15.95 14.43 23.92
CA GLY A 27 16.77 13.24 23.80
C GLY A 27 16.66 12.31 24.99
N GLY A 28 15.71 11.37 24.92
CA GLY A 28 15.92 10.02 25.46
C GLY A 28 16.51 9.17 24.34
N GLY A 29 17.84 9.09 24.25
CA GLY A 29 18.50 8.38 23.15
C GLY A 29 18.18 6.89 23.16
N HIS A 30 17.39 6.43 22.18
CA HIS A 30 17.28 4.99 21.90
C HIS A 30 18.65 4.46 21.52
N SER A 31 19.24 3.57 22.33
CA SER A 31 20.41 2.77 21.92
C SER A 31 19.92 1.83 20.82
N GLY A 32 20.29 2.08 19.56
CA GLY A 32 19.78 1.31 18.41
C GLY A 32 20.12 -0.19 18.51
N PRO A 33 19.91 -0.97 17.45
CA PRO A 33 20.17 -2.39 17.52
C PRO A 33 21.66 -2.67 17.74
N HIS A 34 21.97 -3.71 18.51
CA HIS A 34 23.33 -4.17 18.76
C HIS A 34 23.47 -5.60 18.26
N THR A 35 24.00 -5.81 17.05
CA THR A 35 24.30 -7.15 16.50
C THR A 35 25.69 -7.61 16.90
N HIS A 36 25.90 -8.93 16.91
CA HIS A 36 27.19 -9.54 17.23
C HIS A 36 27.63 -10.49 16.11
N ASP A 37 28.94 -10.57 15.92
CA ASP A 37 29.52 -11.58 15.04
C ASP A 37 29.16 -12.98 15.56
N ALA A 38 28.87 -13.88 14.63
CA ALA A 38 28.54 -15.27 14.93
C ALA A 38 29.51 -16.21 14.23
N HIS A 39 29.78 -17.35 14.86
CA HIS A 39 30.71 -18.35 14.34
C HIS A 39 30.09 -19.73 14.39
N TYR A 40 30.07 -20.42 13.26
CA TYR A 40 29.49 -21.75 13.10
C TYR A 40 30.47 -22.74 12.49
N TRP A 41 30.18 -24.03 12.69
CA TRP A 41 30.93 -25.13 12.10
C TRP A 41 29.95 -26.05 11.37
N VAL A 42 30.27 -26.41 10.13
CA VAL A 42 29.46 -27.33 9.34
C VAL A 42 30.35 -28.33 8.62
N ARG A 43 29.82 -29.53 8.31
CA ARG A 43 30.57 -30.49 7.49
C ARG A 43 30.45 -30.13 6.02
N SER A 44 31.47 -30.42 5.23
CA SER A 44 31.39 -30.29 3.78
C SER A 44 30.19 -31.07 3.23
N GLY A 45 29.41 -30.44 2.35
CA GLY A 45 28.19 -30.99 1.78
C GLY A 45 26.97 -31.02 2.70
N GLN A 46 27.04 -30.49 3.93
CA GLN A 46 25.88 -30.34 4.83
C GLN A 46 25.43 -28.88 4.90
N ALA A 47 24.11 -28.68 4.93
CA ALA A 47 23.53 -27.37 5.19
C ALA A 47 23.59 -27.01 6.68
N LEU A 48 23.68 -25.71 6.96
CA LEU A 48 23.60 -25.11 8.29
C LEU A 48 22.36 -24.23 8.35
N GLN A 49 21.56 -24.41 9.38
CA GLN A 49 20.43 -23.52 9.70
C GLN A 49 20.71 -22.79 11.01
N GLY A 50 20.24 -21.55 11.12
CA GLY A 50 20.36 -20.79 12.36
C GLY A 50 19.42 -19.60 12.43
N ASP A 51 19.58 -18.81 13.49
CA ASP A 51 18.77 -17.63 13.80
C ASP A 51 19.67 -16.50 14.29
N LEU A 52 19.75 -15.44 13.49
CA LEU A 52 20.56 -14.25 13.71
C LEU A 52 19.94 -13.25 14.69
N LEU A 53 18.64 -13.35 14.98
CA LEU A 53 17.93 -12.45 15.89
C LEU A 53 17.67 -13.08 17.26
N ARG A 54 17.96 -14.36 17.47
CA ARG A 54 17.74 -15.08 18.74
C ARG A 54 18.26 -14.38 20.01
N THR A 55 19.35 -13.62 19.90
CA THR A 55 19.97 -12.89 21.02
C THR A 55 19.65 -11.39 21.04
N HIS A 56 18.83 -10.94 20.11
CA HIS A 56 18.48 -9.55 19.87
C HIS A 56 16.99 -9.35 20.20
N GLY A 57 16.61 -8.15 20.65
CA GLY A 57 15.19 -7.83 20.86
C GLY A 57 14.39 -7.82 19.54
N ALA A 58 13.16 -7.30 19.58
CA ALA A 58 12.33 -7.16 18.37
C ALA A 58 13.03 -6.30 17.28
N GLY A 59 12.87 -6.71 16.01
CA GLY A 59 13.45 -6.06 14.84
C GLY A 59 13.37 -6.95 13.59
N ALA A 60 14.09 -6.59 12.53
CA ALA A 60 14.26 -7.41 11.33
C ALA A 60 15.69 -7.35 10.79
N VAL A 61 16.12 -8.43 10.13
CA VAL A 61 17.24 -8.38 9.18
C VAL A 61 16.76 -7.65 7.94
N VAL A 62 17.43 -6.55 7.60
CA VAL A 62 17.05 -5.68 6.47
C VAL A 62 17.98 -5.84 5.28
N ARG A 63 19.18 -6.40 5.46
CA ARG A 63 20.13 -6.66 4.37
C ARG A 63 21.10 -7.77 4.76
N HIS A 64 21.61 -8.50 3.77
CA HIS A 64 22.74 -9.41 3.93
C HIS A 64 23.62 -9.45 2.68
N THR A 65 24.82 -10.02 2.78
CA THR A 65 25.67 -10.31 1.61
C THR A 65 25.54 -11.78 1.20
N ALA A 66 25.98 -12.10 -0.02
CA ALA A 66 26.30 -13.48 -0.38
C ALA A 66 27.55 -13.97 0.37
N ALA A 67 27.70 -15.29 0.44
CA ALA A 67 28.93 -15.94 0.85
C ALA A 67 29.83 -16.21 -0.38
N ALA A 68 31.13 -16.36 -0.19
CA ALA A 68 32.07 -16.55 -1.31
C ALA A 68 32.12 -18.01 -1.79
N HIS A 69 31.84 -18.96 -0.90
CA HIS A 69 32.02 -20.40 -1.14
C HIS A 69 30.79 -21.23 -0.77
N GLY A 70 29.62 -20.62 -0.78
CA GLY A 70 28.34 -21.25 -0.52
C GLY A 70 27.18 -20.36 -0.92
N THR A 71 25.96 -20.88 -0.81
CA THR A 71 24.74 -20.09 -0.93
C THR A 71 24.19 -19.78 0.46
N VAL A 72 23.66 -18.57 0.63
CA VAL A 72 23.01 -18.14 1.86
C VAL A 72 21.65 -17.53 1.53
N THR A 73 20.63 -17.94 2.28
CA THR A 73 19.33 -17.27 2.32
C THR A 73 19.10 -16.79 3.74
N VAL A 74 18.71 -15.53 3.91
CA VAL A 74 18.39 -14.95 5.22
C VAL A 74 16.97 -14.40 5.18
N GLY A 75 16.13 -14.82 6.12
CA GLY A 75 14.81 -14.27 6.37
C GLY A 75 14.87 -13.00 7.20
N ALA A 76 13.89 -12.12 7.02
CA ALA A 76 13.76 -10.90 7.83
C ALA A 76 13.59 -11.21 9.33
N ASP A 77 13.09 -12.39 9.66
CA ASP A 77 12.92 -12.91 11.02
C ASP A 77 14.24 -13.37 11.67
N GLY A 78 15.36 -13.29 10.94
CA GLY A 78 16.66 -13.75 11.40
C GLY A 78 16.99 -15.19 11.06
N SER A 79 16.02 -15.99 10.59
CA SER A 79 16.30 -17.34 10.14
C SER A 79 17.27 -17.32 8.96
N PHE A 80 18.21 -18.26 8.91
CA PHE A 80 19.09 -18.39 7.74
C PHE A 80 19.38 -19.85 7.41
N ASP A 81 19.57 -20.10 6.12
CA ASP A 81 20.06 -21.34 5.55
C ASP A 81 21.38 -21.06 4.83
N TYR A 82 22.43 -21.79 5.16
CA TYR A 82 23.72 -21.78 4.47
C TYR A 82 24.03 -23.17 3.91
N ALA A 83 24.38 -23.24 2.63
CA ALA A 83 24.85 -24.47 1.99
C ALA A 83 26.24 -24.22 1.36
N PRO A 84 27.31 -24.90 1.83
CA PRO A 84 28.61 -24.77 1.22
C PRO A 84 28.59 -25.33 -0.21
N ALA A 85 29.40 -24.75 -1.09
CA ALA A 85 29.60 -25.27 -2.43
C ALA A 85 30.12 -26.73 -2.35
N ALA A 86 29.73 -27.56 -3.31
CA ALA A 86 30.10 -28.97 -3.32
C ALA A 86 31.64 -29.14 -3.26
N GLY A 87 32.12 -29.90 -2.27
CA GLY A 87 33.55 -30.17 -2.07
C GLY A 87 34.34 -29.02 -1.43
N PHE A 88 33.70 -27.90 -1.09
CA PHE A 88 34.37 -26.83 -0.36
C PHE A 88 34.73 -27.26 1.06
N THR A 89 35.95 -26.93 1.46
CA THR A 89 36.47 -27.01 2.82
C THR A 89 37.28 -25.76 3.08
N GLY A 90 37.09 -25.14 4.25
CA GLY A 90 37.71 -23.86 4.57
C GLY A 90 36.73 -22.90 5.21
N ARG A 91 37.16 -21.66 5.38
CA ARG A 91 36.36 -20.59 5.97
C ARG A 91 35.55 -19.87 4.91
N ASP A 92 34.28 -19.66 5.19
CA ASP A 92 33.39 -18.79 4.42
C ASP A 92 32.75 -17.76 5.36
N SER A 93 32.18 -16.69 4.79
CA SER A 93 31.51 -15.67 5.58
C SER A 93 30.47 -14.88 4.80
N PHE A 94 29.51 -14.32 5.53
CA PHE A 94 28.57 -13.33 5.03
C PHE A 94 28.27 -12.31 6.13
N THR A 95 27.81 -11.12 5.76
CA THR A 95 27.34 -10.11 6.73
C THR A 95 25.83 -9.99 6.72
N TYR A 96 25.27 -9.52 7.83
CA TYR A 96 23.85 -9.20 7.97
C TYR A 96 23.70 -7.85 8.67
N THR A 97 22.70 -7.08 8.27
CA THR A 97 22.33 -5.78 8.84
C THR A 97 20.91 -5.88 9.40
N VAL A 98 20.69 -5.36 10.61
CA VAL A 98 19.37 -5.37 11.26
C VAL A 98 18.90 -3.95 11.56
N SER A 99 17.58 -3.77 11.67
CA SER A 99 16.95 -2.59 12.27
C SER A 99 15.93 -3.00 13.32
N ASP A 100 15.82 -2.22 14.40
CA ASP A 100 14.82 -2.41 15.46
C ASP A 100 13.56 -1.56 15.28
N ALA A 101 13.55 -0.68 14.27
CA ALA A 101 12.41 0.17 13.91
C ALA A 101 11.37 -0.56 13.05
N VAL A 102 11.70 -1.73 12.51
CA VAL A 102 10.81 -2.48 11.61
C VAL A 102 10.75 -3.96 11.93
N SER A 103 9.66 -4.61 11.51
CA SER A 103 9.52 -6.06 11.43
C SER A 103 8.74 -6.42 10.18
N LEU A 104 9.11 -7.50 9.50
CA LEU A 104 8.44 -7.96 8.27
C LEU A 104 7.78 -9.31 8.50
N TYR A 105 6.58 -9.48 7.95
CA TYR A 105 5.77 -10.68 8.09
C TYR A 105 5.26 -11.12 6.72
N PRO A 106 6.05 -11.90 5.96
CA PRO A 106 5.59 -12.48 4.70
C PRO A 106 4.47 -13.48 4.94
N THR A 107 3.52 -13.57 4.00
CA THR A 107 2.39 -14.52 4.09
C THR A 107 2.79 -15.93 3.62
N ALA A 108 3.49 -16.04 2.47
CA ALA A 108 3.98 -17.30 1.90
C ALA A 108 2.90 -18.39 1.78
N LEU A 109 1.70 -18.00 1.35
CA LEU A 109 0.57 -18.92 1.18
C LEU A 109 0.74 -19.79 -0.07
N PRO A 110 0.18 -21.01 -0.11
CA PRO A 110 0.16 -21.81 -1.32
C PRO A 110 -0.49 -21.05 -2.48
N PRO A 111 0.00 -21.20 -3.72
CA PRO A 111 -0.59 -20.52 -4.87
C PRO A 111 -2.03 -20.96 -5.12
N LEU A 112 -2.87 -20.03 -5.60
CA LEU A 112 -4.26 -20.32 -5.99
C LEU A 112 -4.32 -21.26 -7.19
N ALA A 113 -3.37 -21.09 -8.12
CA ALA A 113 -3.19 -21.93 -9.30
C ALA A 113 -1.76 -21.78 -9.83
N THR A 114 -1.37 -22.63 -10.79
CA THR A 114 -0.15 -22.45 -11.59
C THR A 114 -0.51 -22.59 -13.05
N ILE A 115 -0.36 -21.51 -13.82
CA ILE A 115 -0.77 -21.44 -15.23
C ILE A 115 0.47 -21.17 -16.07
N GLY A 116 0.76 -22.04 -17.03
CA GLY A 116 1.95 -21.90 -17.88
C GLY A 116 3.28 -21.89 -17.11
N GLY A 117 3.31 -22.49 -15.91
CA GLY A 117 4.48 -22.47 -15.03
C GLY A 117 4.60 -21.22 -14.14
N VAL A 118 3.67 -20.27 -14.25
CA VAL A 118 3.59 -19.09 -13.38
C VAL A 118 2.59 -19.34 -12.26
N PRO A 119 3.02 -19.35 -10.98
CA PRO A 119 2.12 -19.38 -9.84
C PRO A 119 1.28 -18.10 -9.77
N ILE A 120 0.01 -18.23 -9.39
CA ILE A 120 -0.83 -17.11 -8.94
C ILE A 120 -0.77 -17.11 -7.41
N ALA A 121 -0.23 -16.06 -6.81
CA ALA A 121 0.02 -15.97 -5.38
C ALA A 121 -1.28 -16.07 -4.57
N GLY A 122 -1.26 -16.87 -3.50
CA GLY A 122 -2.37 -16.96 -2.55
C GLY A 122 -2.36 -15.86 -1.48
N GLY A 123 -1.24 -15.15 -1.33
CA GLY A 123 -0.97 -14.13 -0.32
C GLY A 123 -1.56 -12.74 -0.59
N ALA A 124 -2.40 -12.58 -1.62
CA ALA A 124 -2.90 -11.28 -2.09
C ALA A 124 -3.96 -10.63 -1.18
N TYR A 125 -3.64 -10.42 0.10
CA TYR A 125 -4.49 -9.74 1.10
C TYR A 125 -3.92 -8.34 1.41
N GLY A 126 -3.61 -7.63 0.33
CA GLY A 126 -2.80 -6.41 0.31
C GLY A 126 -3.57 -5.11 0.13
N SER A 127 -4.73 -5.16 -0.53
CA SER A 127 -5.57 -4.00 -0.90
C SER A 127 -5.90 -3.13 0.30
N ALA A 128 -6.19 -3.75 1.44
CA ALA A 128 -6.36 -3.06 2.72
C ALA A 128 -5.82 -3.87 3.88
N VAL A 129 -5.51 -3.18 4.98
CA VAL A 129 -5.23 -3.83 6.26
C VAL A 129 -5.86 -3.07 7.42
N THR A 130 -6.40 -3.81 8.39
CA THR A 130 -6.86 -3.23 9.66
C THR A 130 -6.49 -4.14 10.83
N SER A 131 -6.26 -3.56 12.01
CA SER A 131 -5.96 -4.36 13.20
C SER A 131 -7.20 -5.11 13.68
N VAL A 132 -7.04 -6.36 14.15
CA VAL A 132 -8.15 -7.05 14.83
C VAL A 132 -8.45 -6.31 16.13
N PRO A 133 -9.70 -5.85 16.37
CA PRO A 133 -10.01 -5.07 17.56
C PRO A 133 -9.65 -5.82 18.86
N GLY A 134 -8.81 -5.19 19.68
CA GLY A 134 -8.35 -5.74 20.95
C GLY A 134 -7.11 -6.65 20.86
N SER A 135 -6.61 -6.91 19.65
CA SER A 135 -5.37 -7.67 19.43
C SER A 135 -4.15 -6.77 19.25
N ARG A 136 -2.95 -7.31 19.48
CA ARG A 136 -1.67 -6.64 19.25
C ARG A 136 -0.84 -7.27 18.13
N ASP A 137 -1.20 -8.50 17.76
CA ASP A 137 -0.45 -9.36 16.86
C ASP A 137 -1.35 -9.95 15.77
N GLU A 138 -2.60 -9.50 15.64
CA GLU A 138 -3.50 -9.97 14.59
C GLU A 138 -4.02 -8.80 13.74
N VAL A 139 -4.09 -9.04 12.44
CA VAL A 139 -4.65 -8.12 11.45
C VAL A 139 -5.68 -8.83 10.57
N TYR A 140 -6.59 -8.06 10.01
CA TYR A 140 -7.37 -8.47 8.85
C TYR A 140 -6.77 -7.80 7.61
N GLY A 141 -6.46 -8.60 6.58
CA GLY A 141 -6.11 -8.13 5.25
C GLY A 141 -7.25 -8.37 4.26
N LEU A 142 -7.32 -7.57 3.21
CA LEU A 142 -8.35 -7.63 2.16
C LEU A 142 -7.72 -8.00 0.83
N THR A 143 -8.33 -8.93 0.09
CA THR A 143 -7.95 -9.17 -1.30
C THR A 143 -8.65 -8.21 -2.24
N ASP A 144 -8.01 -7.87 -3.36
CA ASP A 144 -8.61 -7.18 -4.50
C ASP A 144 -9.72 -8.04 -5.20
N ARG A 145 -10.31 -7.54 -6.29
CA ARG A 145 -11.30 -8.19 -7.16
C ARG A 145 -10.91 -9.58 -7.64
N GLY A 146 -9.61 -9.87 -7.68
CA GLY A 146 -9.05 -11.16 -8.07
C GLY A 146 -7.86 -11.01 -9.02
N PRO A 147 -7.19 -12.13 -9.35
CA PRO A 147 -6.08 -12.10 -10.30
C PRO A 147 -6.56 -11.54 -11.64
N ASN A 148 -5.96 -10.44 -12.08
CA ASN A 148 -6.27 -9.80 -13.36
C ASN A 148 -5.01 -9.13 -13.93
N VAL A 149 -4.87 -9.11 -15.26
CA VAL A 149 -3.76 -8.46 -15.95
C VAL A 149 -4.24 -7.74 -17.21
N ASP A 150 -3.47 -6.77 -17.68
CA ASP A 150 -3.76 -6.08 -18.94
C ASP A 150 -3.62 -7.02 -20.14
N ALA A 151 -4.60 -6.97 -21.04
CA ALA A 151 -4.57 -7.64 -22.32
C ALA A 151 -3.91 -6.74 -23.39
N PRO A 152 -3.27 -7.30 -24.43
CA PRO A 152 -2.65 -6.51 -25.50
C PRO A 152 -3.61 -5.62 -26.29
N ASP A 153 -4.92 -5.91 -26.27
CA ASP A 153 -5.98 -5.12 -26.91
C ASP A 153 -6.52 -3.99 -26.02
N GLY A 154 -5.96 -3.80 -24.82
CA GLY A 154 -6.40 -2.82 -23.82
C GLY A 154 -7.56 -3.30 -22.95
N GLY A 155 -8.00 -4.56 -23.08
CA GLY A 155 -8.91 -5.21 -22.14
C GLY A 155 -8.20 -5.76 -20.90
N LYS A 156 -8.92 -6.57 -20.12
CA LYS A 156 -8.40 -7.31 -18.96
C LYS A 156 -8.53 -8.81 -19.17
N VAL A 157 -7.56 -9.58 -18.70
CA VAL A 157 -7.62 -11.03 -18.60
C VAL A 157 -7.77 -11.40 -17.13
N GLU A 158 -8.81 -12.17 -16.79
CA GLU A 158 -9.01 -12.78 -15.46
C GLU A 158 -8.65 -14.28 -15.52
N PRO A 159 -7.51 -14.69 -14.95
CA PRO A 159 -7.09 -16.09 -14.97
C PRO A 159 -7.95 -17.02 -14.11
N ILE A 160 -8.60 -16.47 -13.08
CA ILE A 160 -9.49 -17.22 -12.17
C ILE A 160 -10.83 -16.47 -12.03
N PRO A 161 -11.73 -16.54 -13.04
CA PRO A 161 -13.02 -15.81 -13.01
C PRO A 161 -13.97 -16.22 -11.86
N SER A 162 -13.70 -17.36 -11.24
CA SER A 162 -14.45 -17.87 -10.08
C SER A 162 -13.93 -17.36 -8.74
N PHE A 163 -12.90 -16.50 -8.73
CA PHE A 163 -12.35 -15.95 -7.50
C PHE A 163 -13.40 -15.10 -6.78
N ASP A 164 -13.55 -15.34 -5.48
CA ASP A 164 -14.37 -14.53 -4.59
C ASP A 164 -13.47 -13.65 -3.71
N PRO A 165 -13.55 -12.30 -3.79
CA PRO A 165 -12.80 -11.43 -2.90
C PRO A 165 -13.07 -11.78 -1.42
N ALA A 166 -12.06 -11.65 -0.57
CA ALA A 166 -12.11 -12.16 0.80
C ALA A 166 -11.33 -11.31 1.80
N ILE A 167 -11.74 -11.41 3.06
CA ILE A 167 -10.97 -10.93 4.21
C ILE A 167 -10.18 -12.10 4.79
N GLY A 168 -8.88 -11.91 5.02
CA GLY A 168 -8.00 -12.86 5.69
C GLY A 168 -7.66 -12.39 7.10
N LYS A 169 -7.88 -13.22 8.13
CA LYS A 169 -7.39 -12.98 9.49
C LYS A 169 -6.00 -13.57 9.62
N PHE A 170 -5.00 -12.74 9.89
CA PHE A 170 -3.62 -13.15 10.05
C PHE A 170 -3.12 -12.91 11.46
N ARG A 171 -2.28 -13.84 11.95
CA ARG A 171 -1.43 -13.62 13.12
C ARG A 171 0.00 -13.32 12.70
N LEU A 172 0.53 -12.20 13.15
CA LEU A 172 1.89 -11.74 12.93
C LEU A 172 2.79 -12.29 14.04
N VAL A 173 3.43 -13.43 13.78
CA VAL A 173 4.20 -14.17 14.78
C VAL A 173 5.44 -14.78 14.17
N ASN A 174 6.58 -14.69 14.89
CA ASN A 174 7.87 -15.25 14.48
C ASN A 174 8.24 -14.85 13.02
N GLY A 175 8.03 -13.57 12.69
CA GLY A 175 8.31 -13.00 11.37
C GLY A 175 7.52 -13.61 10.21
N LYS A 176 6.34 -14.18 10.48
CA LYS A 176 5.40 -14.67 9.47
C LYS A 176 4.01 -14.13 9.71
N ALA A 177 3.25 -13.93 8.64
CA ALA A 177 1.83 -13.66 8.69
C ALA A 177 1.06 -14.98 8.48
N VAL A 178 0.64 -15.60 9.58
CA VAL A 178 -0.06 -16.89 9.55
C VAL A 178 -1.55 -16.67 9.33
N LEU A 179 -2.08 -17.12 8.19
CA LEU A 179 -3.52 -17.07 7.90
C LEU A 179 -4.28 -18.02 8.84
N GLU A 180 -5.11 -17.47 9.72
CA GLU A 180 -5.95 -18.23 10.66
C GLU A 180 -7.36 -18.48 10.09
N LYS A 181 -7.87 -17.53 9.29
CA LYS A 181 -9.23 -17.60 8.74
C LYS A 181 -9.35 -16.83 7.44
N ARG A 182 -9.97 -17.44 6.42
CA ARG A 182 -10.45 -16.76 5.21
C ARG A 182 -11.96 -16.53 5.32
N ILE A 183 -12.43 -15.34 4.97
CA ILE A 183 -13.83 -14.90 5.03
C ILE A 183 -14.22 -14.36 3.65
N PRO A 184 -14.80 -15.19 2.77
CA PRO A 184 -15.19 -14.74 1.44
C PRO A 184 -16.37 -13.77 1.48
N LEU A 185 -16.31 -12.72 0.67
CA LEU A 185 -17.34 -11.71 0.58
C LEU A 185 -18.51 -12.21 -0.27
N ARG A 186 -19.72 -12.08 0.27
CA ARG A 186 -20.96 -12.56 -0.35
C ARG A 186 -22.05 -11.52 -0.25
N ALA A 187 -22.92 -11.47 -1.24
CA ALA A 187 -24.17 -10.73 -1.18
C ALA A 187 -25.08 -11.28 -0.07
N ALA A 188 -26.14 -10.54 0.26
CA ALA A 188 -27.05 -10.90 1.36
C ALA A 188 -27.74 -12.26 1.16
N ASP A 189 -27.99 -12.65 -0.10
CA ASP A 189 -28.55 -13.94 -0.50
C ASP A 189 -27.53 -15.11 -0.44
N GLY A 190 -26.25 -14.81 -0.20
CA GLY A 190 -25.15 -15.76 -0.16
C GLY A 190 -24.40 -15.95 -1.48
N SER A 191 -24.85 -15.31 -2.57
CA SER A 191 -24.16 -15.30 -3.85
C SER A 191 -22.76 -14.67 -3.69
N PRO A 192 -21.72 -15.20 -4.34
CA PRO A 192 -20.37 -14.64 -4.23
C PRO A 192 -20.31 -13.26 -4.88
N TYR A 193 -19.52 -12.36 -4.28
CA TYR A 193 -18.94 -11.25 -5.02
C TYR A 193 -17.84 -11.78 -5.95
N ASN A 194 -17.56 -11.05 -7.03
CA ASN A 194 -16.56 -11.42 -8.03
C ASN A 194 -15.92 -10.17 -8.63
N GLY A 195 -14.83 -10.35 -9.39
CA GLY A 195 -14.12 -9.25 -10.00
C GLY A 195 -14.68 -8.67 -11.29
N GLN A 196 -15.78 -9.24 -11.81
CA GLN A 196 -16.38 -8.77 -13.06
C GLN A 196 -16.92 -7.35 -12.92
N VAL A 197 -17.04 -6.63 -14.03
CA VAL A 197 -17.58 -5.27 -14.06
C VAL A 197 -18.97 -5.21 -13.40
N ASN A 198 -19.18 -4.24 -12.52
CA ASN A 198 -20.48 -4.05 -11.88
C ASN A 198 -21.54 -3.55 -12.88
N THR A 199 -22.76 -4.10 -12.81
CA THR A 199 -23.85 -3.72 -13.74
C THR A 199 -24.38 -2.30 -13.55
N VAL A 200 -24.25 -1.71 -12.36
CA VAL A 200 -24.71 -0.34 -12.05
C VAL A 200 -23.55 0.64 -12.11
N ALA A 201 -22.37 0.23 -11.63
CA ALA A 201 -21.18 1.05 -11.54
C ALA A 201 -20.10 0.56 -12.51
N SER A 202 -20.44 0.56 -13.81
CA SER A 202 -19.56 0.02 -14.84
C SER A 202 -18.22 0.76 -14.93
N THR A 203 -17.14 -0.01 -15.16
CA THR A 203 -15.81 0.52 -15.48
C THR A 203 -15.62 0.71 -16.99
N GLY A 204 -16.50 0.13 -17.80
CA GLY A 204 -16.34 0.06 -19.26
C GLY A 204 -15.26 -0.92 -19.73
N GLU A 205 -14.61 -1.64 -18.81
CA GLU A 205 -13.58 -2.63 -19.14
C GLU A 205 -14.19 -3.83 -19.87
N LYS A 206 -13.48 -4.32 -20.88
CA LYS A 206 -13.73 -5.61 -21.51
C LYS A 206 -12.88 -6.65 -20.77
N ILE A 207 -13.53 -7.52 -20.01
CA ILE A 207 -12.87 -8.59 -19.28
C ILE A 207 -13.08 -9.92 -20.01
N VAL A 208 -12.00 -10.69 -20.18
CA VAL A 208 -12.01 -12.03 -20.78
C VAL A 208 -11.35 -13.05 -19.85
N ASP A 209 -11.65 -14.33 -20.03
CA ASP A 209 -10.86 -15.42 -19.44
C ASP A 209 -9.57 -15.69 -20.23
N LEU A 210 -8.80 -16.70 -19.81
CA LEU A 210 -7.55 -17.10 -20.49
C LEU A 210 -7.77 -17.53 -21.94
N ASP A 211 -8.93 -18.07 -22.29
CA ASP A 211 -9.25 -18.47 -23.67
C ASP A 211 -9.76 -17.29 -24.51
N GLY A 212 -9.74 -16.07 -23.96
CA GLY A 212 -10.20 -14.85 -24.62
C GLY A 212 -11.73 -14.76 -24.69
N LYS A 213 -12.45 -15.59 -23.94
CA LYS A 213 -13.91 -15.55 -23.89
C LYS A 213 -14.37 -14.40 -23.00
N PRO A 214 -15.28 -13.53 -23.46
CA PRO A 214 -15.81 -12.43 -22.66
C PRO A 214 -16.50 -12.93 -21.39
N LEU A 215 -16.20 -12.26 -20.28
CA LEU A 215 -16.89 -12.43 -19.00
C LEU A 215 -18.01 -11.37 -18.89
N PRO A 216 -19.24 -11.77 -18.52
CA PRO A 216 -20.35 -10.85 -18.43
C PRO A 216 -20.22 -9.94 -17.20
N ALA A 217 -20.80 -8.74 -17.28
CA ALA A 217 -20.99 -7.89 -16.12
C ALA A 217 -21.84 -8.59 -15.05
N SER A 218 -21.57 -8.29 -13.79
CA SER A 218 -22.20 -8.91 -12.61
C SER A 218 -22.82 -7.85 -11.71
N PRO A 219 -24.05 -8.05 -11.18
CA PRO A 219 -24.56 -7.18 -10.11
C PRO A 219 -23.72 -7.26 -8.82
N ASN A 220 -22.97 -8.36 -8.67
CA ASN A 220 -22.02 -8.60 -7.59
C ASN A 220 -20.57 -8.39 -8.05
N GLY A 221 -20.35 -7.61 -9.10
CA GLY A 221 -19.02 -7.09 -9.42
C GLY A 221 -18.53 -6.20 -8.28
N TYR A 222 -17.34 -6.47 -7.75
CA TYR A 222 -16.82 -5.81 -6.55
C TYR A 222 -15.29 -5.77 -6.55
N ASP A 223 -14.75 -4.59 -6.26
CA ASP A 223 -13.33 -4.25 -6.35
C ASP A 223 -12.86 -3.61 -5.04
N PRO A 224 -12.67 -4.41 -3.98
CA PRO A 224 -12.65 -3.90 -2.62
C PRO A 224 -11.26 -3.41 -2.19
N GLU A 225 -11.19 -2.17 -1.70
CA GLU A 225 -9.90 -1.50 -1.41
C GLU A 225 -9.74 -1.01 0.02
N GLY A 226 -10.82 -0.69 0.74
CA GLY A 226 -10.73 -0.19 2.12
C GLY A 226 -11.36 -1.15 3.10
N LEU A 227 -10.80 -1.29 4.32
CA LEU A 227 -11.28 -2.25 5.32
C LEU A 227 -11.34 -1.68 6.74
N VAL A 228 -12.51 -1.81 7.36
CA VAL A 228 -12.73 -1.55 8.79
C VAL A 228 -13.24 -2.82 9.46
N ALA A 229 -12.64 -3.18 10.60
CA ALA A 229 -13.13 -4.24 11.48
C ALA A 229 -13.72 -3.63 12.77
N LEU A 230 -14.94 -4.04 13.12
CA LEU A 230 -15.63 -3.59 14.33
C LEU A 230 -15.51 -4.60 15.48
N ARG A 231 -15.67 -4.12 16.71
CA ARG A 231 -15.58 -4.95 17.93
C ARG A 231 -16.66 -6.03 18.01
N ASP A 232 -17.77 -5.86 17.30
CA ASP A 232 -18.83 -6.87 17.21
C ASP A 232 -18.52 -7.98 16.18
N GLY A 233 -17.37 -7.90 15.51
CA GLY A 233 -16.92 -8.86 14.50
C GLY A 233 -17.44 -8.59 13.09
N THR A 234 -18.21 -7.52 12.87
CA THR A 234 -18.63 -7.09 11.53
C THR A 234 -17.55 -6.24 10.85
N PHE A 235 -17.67 -6.07 9.53
CA PHE A 235 -16.70 -5.36 8.70
C PHE A 235 -17.39 -4.32 7.82
N TRP A 236 -16.73 -3.19 7.58
CA TRP A 236 -17.10 -2.28 6.49
C TRP A 236 -16.00 -2.31 5.43
N VAL A 237 -16.41 -2.33 4.16
CA VAL A 237 -15.48 -2.41 3.03
C VAL A 237 -15.87 -1.39 1.97
N SER A 238 -14.93 -0.56 1.52
CA SER A 238 -15.12 0.32 0.35
C SER A 238 -14.70 -0.37 -0.94
N ASP A 239 -15.16 0.11 -2.09
CA ASP A 239 -14.76 -0.43 -3.40
C ASP A 239 -14.45 0.65 -4.44
N GLU A 240 -13.74 0.26 -5.51
CA GLU A 240 -13.39 1.16 -6.61
C GLU A 240 -14.53 1.35 -7.63
N TYR A 241 -15.42 0.36 -7.75
CA TYR A 241 -16.43 0.38 -8.79
C TYR A 241 -17.52 1.41 -8.51
N GLY A 242 -18.15 1.40 -7.32
CA GLY A 242 -19.32 2.22 -7.02
C GLY A 242 -19.04 3.74 -7.06
N PRO A 243 -18.20 4.29 -6.16
CA PRO A 243 -17.71 3.63 -4.97
C PRO A 243 -18.87 3.24 -4.04
N PHE A 244 -18.83 2.02 -3.52
CA PHE A 244 -19.77 1.49 -2.55
C PHE A 244 -19.07 1.39 -1.20
N ILE A 245 -19.84 1.44 -0.11
CA ILE A 245 -19.36 1.06 1.23
C ILE A 245 -20.30 -0.03 1.75
N THR A 246 -19.83 -1.27 1.82
CA THR A 246 -20.66 -2.43 2.16
C THR A 246 -20.38 -2.90 3.59
N HIS A 247 -21.43 -3.09 4.39
CA HIS A 247 -21.35 -3.68 5.73
C HIS A 247 -21.48 -5.20 5.61
N PHE A 248 -20.56 -5.93 6.21
CA PHE A 248 -20.48 -7.38 6.18
C PHE A 248 -20.57 -7.97 7.58
N ARG A 249 -21.26 -9.09 7.70
CA ARG A 249 -21.24 -9.95 8.88
C ARG A 249 -19.84 -10.56 9.09
N ALA A 250 -19.61 -11.12 10.28
CA ALA A 250 -18.41 -11.88 10.61
C ALA A 250 -18.16 -13.13 9.73
N ASP A 251 -19.17 -13.56 8.97
CA ASP A 251 -19.13 -14.66 8.02
C ASP A 251 -18.96 -14.22 6.55
N GLY A 252 -18.85 -12.90 6.30
CA GLY A 252 -18.64 -12.34 4.96
C GLY A 252 -19.91 -12.07 4.17
N ARG A 253 -21.11 -12.30 4.72
CA ARG A 253 -22.38 -11.92 4.06
C ARG A 253 -22.72 -10.44 4.27
N ALA A 254 -23.08 -9.76 3.19
CA ALA A 254 -23.48 -8.36 3.22
C ALA A 254 -24.77 -8.15 4.04
N ILE A 255 -24.80 -7.07 4.81
CA ILE A 255 -25.92 -6.59 5.63
C ILE A 255 -26.60 -5.43 4.90
N GLU A 256 -25.81 -4.43 4.53
CA GLU A 256 -26.24 -3.23 3.81
C GLU A 256 -25.11 -2.70 2.92
N ARG A 257 -25.46 -1.82 1.99
CA ARG A 257 -24.52 -1.15 1.10
C ARG A 257 -24.91 0.30 0.96
N LEU A 258 -23.94 1.18 1.20
CA LEU A 258 -24.04 2.61 0.90
C LEU A 258 -23.56 2.86 -0.52
N SER A 259 -24.21 3.75 -1.24
CA SER A 259 -24.05 3.95 -2.67
C SER A 259 -24.41 5.38 -3.08
N PRO A 260 -23.65 5.99 -4.01
CA PRO A 260 -24.03 7.29 -4.56
C PRO A 260 -25.24 7.16 -5.51
N TYR A 261 -25.54 5.95 -6.00
CA TYR A 261 -26.64 5.68 -6.94
C TYR A 261 -28.02 5.61 -6.26
N ASP A 262 -28.08 5.30 -4.96
CA ASP A 262 -29.32 5.30 -4.18
C ASP A 262 -29.46 6.51 -3.22
N GLY A 263 -28.43 7.37 -3.17
CA GLY A 263 -28.42 8.59 -2.37
C GLY A 263 -27.95 8.43 -0.93
N SER A 264 -27.51 7.23 -0.53
CA SER A 264 -26.91 7.01 0.80
C SER A 264 -25.45 7.50 0.89
N LEU A 265 -24.78 7.70 -0.24
CA LEU A 265 -23.53 8.47 -0.36
C LEU A 265 -23.73 9.73 -1.22
N PRO A 266 -22.83 10.74 -1.12
CA PRO A 266 -22.86 11.92 -1.98
C PRO A 266 -22.91 11.58 -3.46
N ALA A 267 -23.75 12.27 -4.22
CA ALA A 267 -24.10 11.90 -5.59
C ALA A 267 -22.95 12.16 -6.59
N GLU A 268 -22.09 13.13 -6.29
CA GLU A 268 -20.90 13.47 -7.07
C GLU A 268 -19.89 12.34 -7.15
N LEU A 269 -19.88 11.40 -6.19
CA LEU A 269 -18.96 10.27 -6.22
C LEU A 269 -19.17 9.34 -7.42
N LYS A 270 -20.34 9.38 -8.09
CA LYS A 270 -20.56 8.70 -9.39
C LYS A 270 -19.57 9.13 -10.46
N ASN A 271 -19.02 10.33 -10.31
CA ASN A 271 -18.03 10.91 -11.21
C ASN A 271 -16.61 10.43 -10.88
N ARG A 272 -16.42 9.41 -10.02
CA ARG A 272 -15.13 8.71 -9.90
C ARG A 272 -14.63 8.27 -11.29
N VAL A 273 -13.32 8.33 -11.48
CA VAL A 273 -12.73 7.70 -12.67
C VAL A 273 -13.02 6.19 -12.59
N PRO A 274 -13.49 5.55 -13.68
CA PRO A 274 -13.66 4.11 -13.72
C PRO A 274 -12.44 3.35 -13.18
N ASN A 275 -12.65 2.39 -12.28
CA ASN A 275 -11.58 1.61 -11.61
C ASN A 275 -10.56 2.49 -10.87
N LYS A 276 -11.07 3.52 -10.16
CA LYS A 276 -10.34 4.50 -9.34
C LYS A 276 -11.29 5.12 -8.32
N GLY A 277 -12.00 4.28 -7.56
CA GLY A 277 -13.07 4.71 -6.68
C GLY A 277 -12.58 5.07 -5.28
N MET A 278 -13.18 4.46 -4.26
CA MET A 278 -12.85 4.75 -2.87
C MET A 278 -11.85 3.73 -2.35
N GLU A 279 -10.60 4.15 -2.32
CA GLU A 279 -9.43 3.32 -2.02
C GLU A 279 -9.32 3.03 -0.54
N GLY A 280 -9.43 4.07 0.29
CA GLY A 280 -9.21 3.92 1.71
C GLY A 280 -10.50 4.01 2.50
N LEU A 281 -10.56 3.26 3.60
CA LEU A 281 -11.68 3.33 4.55
C LEU A 281 -11.20 3.10 5.99
N THR A 282 -11.48 4.06 6.85
CA THR A 282 -11.27 3.94 8.30
C THR A 282 -12.54 4.29 9.07
N ILE A 283 -12.52 4.03 10.37
CA ILE A 283 -13.51 4.52 11.32
C ILE A 283 -12.84 5.39 12.39
N THR A 284 -13.54 6.42 12.86
CA THR A 284 -13.08 7.21 14.00
C THR A 284 -12.93 6.33 15.25
N PRO A 285 -12.01 6.64 16.18
CA PRO A 285 -11.72 5.77 17.33
C PRO A 285 -12.91 5.50 18.27
N ASP A 286 -13.94 6.35 18.24
CA ASP A 286 -15.20 6.17 18.97
C ASP A 286 -16.17 5.19 18.29
N GLY A 287 -15.83 4.69 17.10
CA GLY A 287 -16.63 3.75 16.32
C GLY A 287 -17.86 4.39 15.67
N ARG A 288 -17.93 5.72 15.56
CA ARG A 288 -19.14 6.42 15.12
C ARG A 288 -19.15 6.78 13.64
N THR A 289 -18.01 7.20 13.10
CA THR A 289 -17.96 7.84 11.79
C THR A 289 -17.01 7.08 10.89
N LEU A 290 -17.53 6.51 9.80
CA LEU A 290 -16.70 6.03 8.70
C LEU A 290 -16.09 7.22 7.97
N VAL A 291 -14.85 7.07 7.53
CA VAL A 291 -14.12 8.06 6.76
C VAL A 291 -13.48 7.34 5.57
N GLY A 292 -14.00 7.60 4.38
CA GLY A 292 -13.48 7.07 3.13
C GLY A 292 -12.74 8.13 2.34
N ILE A 293 -11.80 7.72 1.49
CA ILE A 293 -11.04 8.62 0.62
C ILE A 293 -11.02 8.11 -0.81
N MET A 294 -11.22 9.01 -1.78
CA MET A 294 -11.15 8.67 -3.21
C MET A 294 -9.69 8.58 -3.67
N GLN A 295 -9.39 7.71 -4.65
CA GLN A 295 -8.02 7.54 -5.18
C GLN A 295 -7.44 8.82 -5.76
N SER A 296 -8.28 9.54 -6.49
CA SER A 296 -7.92 10.69 -7.31
C SER A 296 -9.09 11.65 -7.42
N ALA A 297 -8.86 12.76 -8.11
CA ALA A 297 -9.92 13.72 -8.39
C ALA A 297 -11.11 13.07 -9.11
N LEU A 298 -12.31 13.56 -8.84
CA LEU A 298 -13.49 13.15 -9.57
C LEU A 298 -13.43 13.68 -11.02
N GLN A 299 -13.80 12.84 -11.99
CA GLN A 299 -14.04 13.21 -13.37
C GLN A 299 -15.37 13.96 -13.50
N GLN A 300 -15.41 15.19 -12.98
CA GLN A 300 -16.59 16.03 -13.06
C GLN A 300 -16.98 16.32 -14.53
N PRO A 301 -18.27 16.50 -14.85
CA PRO A 301 -18.71 16.75 -16.22
C PRO A 301 -18.10 18.00 -16.86
N ASP A 302 -17.73 19.00 -16.05
CA ASP A 302 -17.09 20.25 -16.47
C ASP A 302 -15.56 20.22 -16.35
N LEU A 303 -14.97 19.12 -15.87
CA LEU A 303 -13.53 18.95 -15.78
C LEU A 303 -12.94 18.56 -17.14
N MET A 304 -12.19 19.50 -17.74
CA MET A 304 -11.50 19.30 -19.03
C MET A 304 -10.10 18.69 -18.90
N LYS A 305 -9.56 18.59 -17.68
CA LYS A 305 -8.20 18.06 -17.44
C LYS A 305 -8.27 16.59 -17.04
N LYS A 306 -7.17 15.85 -17.27
CA LYS A 306 -7.05 14.45 -16.82
C LYS A 306 -7.13 14.44 -15.28
N PRO A 307 -8.05 13.69 -14.65
CA PRO A 307 -8.22 13.71 -13.19
C PRO A 307 -6.97 13.31 -12.42
N GLY A 308 -6.16 12.39 -12.95
CA GLY A 308 -4.86 12.01 -12.35
C GLY A 308 -3.81 13.13 -12.33
N ASN A 309 -4.08 14.30 -12.91
CA ASN A 309 -3.21 15.48 -12.84
C ASN A 309 -3.83 16.60 -12.00
N VAL A 310 -4.99 16.36 -11.37
CA VAL A 310 -5.73 17.33 -10.56
C VAL A 310 -5.41 17.10 -9.09
N THR A 311 -5.08 18.18 -8.39
CA THR A 311 -4.57 18.12 -7.01
C THR A 311 -5.65 17.77 -5.99
N THR A 312 -6.92 18.11 -6.23
CA THR A 312 -8.02 17.92 -5.27
C THR A 312 -8.71 16.58 -5.40
N LEU A 313 -8.89 15.86 -4.29
CA LEU A 313 -9.78 14.70 -4.20
C LEU A 313 -10.66 14.76 -2.94
N ARG A 314 -11.63 13.85 -2.85
CA ARG A 314 -12.66 13.85 -1.80
C ARG A 314 -12.34 12.88 -0.66
N ILE A 315 -12.51 13.38 0.56
CA ILE A 315 -12.69 12.59 1.78
C ILE A 315 -14.17 12.64 2.13
N VAL A 316 -14.79 11.49 2.35
CA VAL A 316 -16.21 11.35 2.67
C VAL A 316 -16.34 10.84 4.09
N THR A 317 -17.16 11.50 4.91
CA THR A 317 -17.51 10.97 6.24
C THR A 317 -18.96 10.50 6.27
N VAL A 318 -19.23 9.42 6.99
CA VAL A 318 -20.58 8.88 7.21
C VAL A 318 -20.78 8.61 8.69
N ASP A 319 -21.70 9.33 9.33
CA ASP A 319 -22.14 9.02 10.69
C ASP A 319 -23.01 7.75 10.66
N LEU A 320 -22.57 6.67 11.30
CA LEU A 320 -23.25 5.37 11.25
C LEU A 320 -24.63 5.38 11.92
N LYS A 321 -24.89 6.35 12.80
CA LYS A 321 -26.17 6.47 13.51
C LYS A 321 -27.16 7.32 12.75
N THR A 322 -26.75 8.50 12.28
CA THR A 322 -27.65 9.47 11.64
C THR A 322 -27.68 9.34 10.12
N ARG A 323 -26.71 8.62 9.54
CA ARG A 323 -26.43 8.55 8.10
C ARG A 323 -26.09 9.91 7.48
N ALA A 324 -25.76 10.91 8.30
CA ALA A 324 -25.28 12.19 7.80
C ALA A 324 -23.94 12.00 7.09
N THR A 325 -23.80 12.62 5.92
CA THR A 325 -22.56 12.62 5.16
C THR A 325 -22.03 14.02 4.93
N HIS A 326 -20.71 14.15 5.01
CA HIS A 326 -19.94 15.37 4.75
C HIS A 326 -18.79 15.05 3.79
N GLU A 327 -18.34 16.04 3.03
CA GLU A 327 -17.18 15.90 2.14
C GLU A 327 -16.13 16.95 2.43
N TYR A 328 -14.86 16.54 2.43
CA TYR A 328 -13.71 17.40 2.65
C TYR A 328 -12.70 17.22 1.52
N LEU A 329 -11.81 18.19 1.34
CA LEU A 329 -10.77 18.11 0.32
C LEU A 329 -9.44 17.65 0.91
N TYR A 330 -8.85 16.65 0.27
CA TYR A 330 -7.42 16.35 0.35
C TYR A 330 -6.72 16.93 -0.87
N LEU A 331 -5.51 17.45 -0.67
CA LEU A 331 -4.65 17.90 -1.78
C LEU A 331 -3.49 16.92 -1.96
N LEU A 332 -3.43 16.27 -3.12
CA LEU A 332 -2.27 15.51 -3.60
C LEU A 332 -1.04 16.43 -3.69
N ASP A 333 0.16 15.88 -3.55
CA ASP A 333 1.43 16.57 -3.72
C ASP A 333 1.82 16.60 -5.20
N ASN A 334 1.37 17.64 -5.90
CA ASN A 334 1.68 17.93 -7.31
C ASN A 334 1.56 16.70 -8.24
N PRO A 335 0.37 16.07 -8.35
CA PRO A 335 0.20 14.77 -9.03
C PRO A 335 0.54 14.80 -10.52
N ALA A 336 0.49 15.97 -11.17
CA ALA A 336 0.95 16.12 -12.55
C ALA A 336 2.45 15.85 -12.73
N ASP A 337 3.26 16.09 -11.69
CA ASP A 337 4.70 15.88 -11.69
C ASP A 337 5.09 14.56 -11.02
N THR A 338 4.42 14.21 -9.92
CA THR A 338 4.73 13.04 -9.10
C THR A 338 4.08 11.76 -9.61
N GLY A 339 2.94 11.88 -10.32
CA GLY A 339 2.13 10.74 -10.75
C GLY A 339 1.48 9.98 -9.58
N THR A 340 1.30 10.65 -8.43
CA THR A 340 0.78 10.02 -7.22
C THR A 340 -0.74 9.94 -7.20
N ALA A 341 -1.23 8.98 -6.44
CA ALA A 341 -2.61 8.86 -6.03
C ALA A 341 -2.68 8.42 -4.56
N VAL A 342 -3.86 8.44 -3.97
CA VAL A 342 -4.09 7.88 -2.63
C VAL A 342 -4.33 6.39 -2.73
N SER A 343 -3.85 5.62 -1.76
CA SER A 343 -4.19 4.19 -1.62
C SER A 343 -4.84 3.83 -0.29
N GLU A 344 -4.70 4.64 0.78
CA GLU A 344 -5.34 4.33 2.06
C GLU A 344 -5.56 5.56 2.95
N ILE A 345 -6.46 5.43 3.92
CA ILE A 345 -6.62 6.33 5.06
C ILE A 345 -6.82 5.55 6.38
N THR A 346 -6.12 5.93 7.45
CA THR A 346 -6.34 5.37 8.81
C THR A 346 -6.48 6.45 9.87
N ALA A 347 -7.38 6.25 10.83
CA ALA A 347 -7.63 7.21 11.89
C ALA A 347 -6.52 7.24 12.97
N LEU A 348 -6.08 8.45 13.32
CA LEU A 348 -5.22 8.71 14.49
C LEU A 348 -6.03 9.25 15.68
N SER A 349 -7.08 10.02 15.38
CA SER A 349 -7.98 10.65 16.35
C SER A 349 -9.31 10.97 15.66
N PRO A 350 -10.32 11.52 16.36
CA PRO A 350 -11.61 11.85 15.73
C PRO A 350 -11.53 12.81 14.53
N THR A 351 -10.48 13.63 14.41
CA THR A 351 -10.31 14.58 13.29
C THR A 351 -9.01 14.40 12.52
N ARG A 352 -8.11 13.51 12.95
CA ARG A 352 -6.79 13.35 12.34
C ARG A 352 -6.59 11.95 11.80
N PHE A 353 -5.99 11.89 10.62
CA PHE A 353 -5.83 10.66 9.85
C PHE A 353 -4.44 10.61 9.23
N LEU A 354 -3.93 9.41 8.96
CA LEU A 354 -2.84 9.20 8.02
C LEU A 354 -3.44 8.85 6.67
N VAL A 355 -2.89 9.42 5.61
CA VAL A 355 -3.24 9.09 4.22
C VAL A 355 -1.98 8.57 3.54
N ASP A 356 -2.09 7.41 2.88
CA ASP A 356 -1.05 6.89 2.01
C ASP A 356 -1.15 7.53 0.63
N GLU A 357 -0.13 8.27 0.25
CA GLU A 357 0.01 8.84 -1.09
C GLU A 357 1.25 8.27 -1.77
N ARG A 358 1.03 7.62 -2.91
CA ARG A 358 2.03 6.77 -3.54
C ARG A 358 2.03 6.84 -5.07
N ASP A 359 3.18 6.59 -5.69
CA ASP A 359 3.28 6.33 -7.14
C ASP A 359 3.22 4.83 -7.47
N GLY A 360 3.23 4.47 -8.75
CA GLY A 360 3.20 3.08 -9.22
C GLY A 360 4.57 2.42 -9.44
N LYS A 361 5.66 2.95 -8.85
CA LYS A 361 7.02 2.44 -9.09
C LYS A 361 7.46 1.50 -7.98
N VAL A 362 8.20 0.43 -8.34
CA VAL A 362 8.92 -0.44 -7.41
C VAL A 362 9.99 0.33 -6.63
N GLN A 363 10.26 -0.09 -5.39
CA GLN A 363 11.41 0.41 -4.63
C GLN A 363 12.73 -0.11 -5.20
N PRO A 364 13.87 0.57 -4.97
CA PRO A 364 14.09 1.77 -4.14
C PRO A 364 13.78 3.10 -4.84
N GLY A 365 13.64 4.17 -4.05
CA GLY A 365 13.47 5.55 -4.53
C GLY A 365 12.07 5.91 -5.05
N ALA A 366 11.08 5.03 -4.83
CA ALA A 366 9.70 5.29 -5.21
C ALA A 366 9.01 6.25 -4.22
N TYR A 367 8.05 7.03 -4.72
CA TYR A 367 7.27 7.93 -3.88
C TYR A 367 6.24 7.11 -3.11
N LYS A 368 6.47 6.85 -1.82
CA LYS A 368 5.54 6.20 -0.89
C LYS A 368 5.52 7.00 0.41
N LYS A 369 4.54 7.87 0.62
CA LYS A 369 4.54 8.81 1.75
C LYS A 369 3.23 8.78 2.49
N LEU A 370 3.35 8.73 3.82
CA LEU A 370 2.22 8.89 4.71
C LEU A 370 2.13 10.34 5.17
N TYR A 371 0.98 10.94 4.94
CA TYR A 371 0.67 12.31 5.34
C TYR A 371 -0.31 12.33 6.52
N GLU A 372 0.01 13.05 7.59
CA GLU A 372 -0.98 13.37 8.63
C GLU A 372 -1.86 14.52 8.14
N ILE A 373 -3.16 14.29 8.15
CA ILE A 373 -4.17 15.31 7.88
C ILE A 373 -5.04 15.61 9.10
N ASP A 374 -5.60 16.82 9.17
CA ASP A 374 -6.63 17.20 10.15
C ASP A 374 -7.82 17.83 9.43
N LEU A 375 -9.01 17.29 9.68
CA LEU A 375 -10.28 17.80 9.14
C LEU A 375 -10.83 18.98 9.96
N ARG A 376 -10.21 19.31 11.11
CA ARG A 376 -10.69 20.41 11.96
C ARG A 376 -10.63 21.75 11.24
N GLY A 377 -11.81 22.32 11.02
CA GLY A 377 -11.96 23.59 10.32
C GLY A 377 -11.62 23.49 8.83
N ALA A 378 -11.62 22.29 8.25
CA ALA A 378 -11.78 22.11 6.81
C ALA A 378 -13.24 22.43 6.42
N THR A 379 -13.44 22.97 5.23
CA THR A 379 -14.76 23.30 4.71
C THR A 379 -15.47 22.02 4.27
N ASP A 380 -16.71 21.82 4.69
CA ASP A 380 -17.58 20.80 4.10
C ASP A 380 -18.00 21.27 2.71
N VAL A 381 -17.61 20.51 1.69
CA VAL A 381 -17.75 20.84 0.26
C VAL A 381 -18.80 20.00 -0.44
N LYS A 382 -19.61 19.25 0.31
CA LYS A 382 -20.67 18.41 -0.25
C LYS A 382 -21.65 19.23 -1.09
N GLY A 383 -21.83 18.83 -2.35
CA GLY A 383 -22.70 19.52 -3.31
C GLY A 383 -22.29 20.97 -3.64
N MET A 384 -21.08 21.38 -3.29
CA MET A 384 -20.60 22.75 -3.50
C MET A 384 -20.17 22.98 -4.95
N SER A 385 -20.52 24.16 -5.48
CA SER A 385 -19.94 24.73 -6.69
C SER A 385 -19.33 26.10 -6.39
N VAL A 386 -18.33 26.50 -7.17
CA VAL A 386 -17.52 27.71 -6.97
C VAL A 386 -17.42 28.52 -8.27
N ASP A 387 -17.01 29.79 -8.17
CA ASP A 387 -16.69 30.66 -9.33
C ASP A 387 -17.72 30.59 -10.48
N GLY A 388 -18.98 30.90 -10.18
CA GLY A 388 -20.04 30.91 -11.19
C GLY A 388 -20.58 29.53 -11.57
N GLY A 389 -20.40 28.53 -10.70
CA GLY A 389 -21.05 27.21 -10.82
C GLY A 389 -20.13 26.06 -11.26
N LYS A 390 -18.81 26.27 -11.30
CA LYS A 390 -17.83 25.23 -11.57
C LYS A 390 -17.77 24.22 -10.43
N SER A 391 -17.49 22.96 -10.75
CA SER A 391 -17.02 22.00 -9.76
C SER A 391 -15.67 22.43 -9.19
N ILE A 392 -15.35 21.95 -7.98
CA ILE A 392 -14.07 22.25 -7.32
C ILE A 392 -12.90 21.71 -8.14
N GLU A 393 -13.04 20.49 -8.67
CA GLU A 393 -12.03 19.85 -9.52
C GLU A 393 -11.79 20.66 -10.80
N ALA A 394 -12.83 21.16 -11.46
CA ALA A 394 -12.69 21.99 -12.66
C ALA A 394 -12.12 23.39 -12.35
N TYR A 395 -12.45 23.95 -11.18
CA TYR A 395 -11.92 25.24 -10.73
C TYR A 395 -10.41 25.19 -10.47
N VAL A 396 -9.94 24.17 -9.75
CA VAL A 396 -8.51 23.95 -9.46
C VAL A 396 -7.77 23.45 -10.70
N GLY A 397 -8.38 22.58 -11.50
CA GLY A 397 -7.78 22.05 -12.72
C GLY A 397 -6.41 21.41 -12.45
N LYS A 398 -5.35 21.93 -13.08
CA LYS A 398 -4.00 21.35 -13.04
C LYS A 398 -3.03 22.10 -12.12
N ASP A 399 -3.56 22.93 -11.24
CA ASP A 399 -2.76 23.73 -10.33
C ASP A 399 -1.87 22.84 -9.46
N THR A 400 -0.66 23.31 -9.18
CA THR A 400 0.19 22.74 -8.12
C THR A 400 -0.51 22.80 -6.77
N THR A 401 -0.06 22.03 -5.78
CA THR A 401 -0.64 22.03 -4.42
C THR A 401 -0.68 23.44 -3.81
N ASP A 402 0.36 24.23 -4.02
CA ASP A 402 0.46 25.61 -3.53
C ASP A 402 -0.48 26.57 -4.26
N GLU A 403 -0.64 26.43 -5.57
CA GLU A 403 -1.58 27.21 -6.38
C GLU A 403 -3.03 26.86 -5.99
N ALA A 404 -3.36 25.56 -5.94
CA ALA A 404 -4.67 25.07 -5.54
C ALA A 404 -5.06 25.58 -4.15
N THR A 405 -4.13 25.57 -3.19
CA THR A 405 -4.38 26.11 -1.84
C THR A 405 -4.75 27.59 -1.87
N LYS A 406 -4.04 28.40 -2.67
CA LYS A 406 -4.30 29.84 -2.81
C LYS A 406 -5.63 30.10 -3.52
N ASP A 407 -5.94 29.32 -4.54
CA ASP A 407 -7.14 29.50 -5.35
C ASP A 407 -8.41 29.10 -4.59
N LEU A 408 -8.38 27.96 -3.88
CA LEU A 408 -9.46 27.56 -2.98
C LEU A 408 -9.74 28.62 -1.90
N ALA A 409 -8.69 29.25 -1.35
CA ALA A 409 -8.86 30.30 -0.36
C ALA A 409 -9.60 31.54 -0.91
N LYS A 410 -9.43 31.89 -2.19
CA LYS A 410 -10.15 33.00 -2.84
C LYS A 410 -11.67 32.79 -2.87
N VAL A 411 -12.10 31.54 -2.90
CA VAL A 411 -13.53 31.15 -2.90
C VAL A 411 -14.01 30.67 -1.51
N GLY A 412 -13.22 30.89 -0.46
CA GLY A 412 -13.60 30.56 0.92
C GLY A 412 -13.57 29.06 1.26
N VAL A 413 -12.93 28.23 0.41
CA VAL A 413 -12.77 26.80 0.64
C VAL A 413 -11.43 26.54 1.31
N LYS A 414 -11.46 25.84 2.44
CA LYS A 414 -10.27 25.41 3.16
C LYS A 414 -10.16 23.88 3.09
N PRO A 415 -9.13 23.33 2.43
CA PRO A 415 -8.87 21.89 2.43
C PRO A 415 -8.42 21.41 3.82
N SER A 416 -8.34 20.09 4.02
CA SER A 416 -7.71 19.51 5.20
C SER A 416 -6.27 20.01 5.34
N SER A 417 -5.81 20.32 6.56
CA SER A 417 -4.38 20.58 6.75
C SER A 417 -3.60 19.31 6.49
N LYS A 418 -2.41 19.41 5.89
CA LYS A 418 -1.56 18.26 5.51
C LYS A 418 -0.12 18.51 5.95
N LYS A 419 0.54 17.50 6.51
CA LYS A 419 1.99 17.50 6.77
C LYS A 419 2.55 16.09 6.58
N LEU A 420 3.80 15.99 6.13
CA LEU A 420 4.48 14.71 6.03
C LEU A 420 4.59 14.07 7.44
N PHE A 421 4.17 12.81 7.55
CA PHE A 421 4.28 12.02 8.78
C PHE A 421 5.44 11.02 8.67
N LEU A 422 5.49 10.26 7.59
CA LEU A 422 6.55 9.30 7.29
C LEU A 422 6.82 9.26 5.79
N ASP A 423 8.08 9.41 5.39
CA ASP A 423 8.52 9.04 4.06
C ASP A 423 8.90 7.55 4.08
N LEU A 424 7.92 6.70 3.77
CA LEU A 424 8.09 5.24 3.81
C LEU A 424 9.09 4.81 2.75
N GLY A 425 9.04 5.43 1.57
CA GLY A 425 9.95 5.10 0.48
C GLY A 425 11.41 5.39 0.79
N ALA A 426 11.68 6.54 1.41
CA ALA A 426 13.01 6.86 1.92
C ALA A 426 13.44 5.87 3.02
N LEU A 427 12.55 5.54 3.97
CA LEU A 427 12.84 4.60 5.04
C LEU A 427 13.28 3.23 4.50
N VAL A 428 12.49 2.60 3.63
CA VAL A 428 12.81 1.26 3.11
C VAL A 428 14.02 1.27 2.18
N THR A 429 14.24 2.37 1.44
CA THR A 429 15.45 2.58 0.62
C THR A 429 16.70 2.71 1.48
N GLU A 430 16.63 3.39 2.63
CA GLU A 430 17.77 3.52 3.56
C GLU A 430 18.11 2.17 4.22
N LEU A 431 17.08 1.42 4.61
CA LEU A 431 17.24 0.09 5.20
C LEU A 431 17.86 -0.91 4.21
N ASP A 432 17.42 -0.89 2.96
CA ASP A 432 17.98 -1.69 1.88
C ASP A 432 17.97 -0.97 0.52
N PRO A 433 19.12 -0.38 0.13
CA PRO A 433 19.24 0.32 -1.15
C PRO A 433 19.11 -0.57 -2.40
N SER A 434 19.05 -1.89 -2.25
CA SER A 434 18.79 -2.80 -3.36
C SER A 434 17.30 -3.01 -3.65
N GLY A 435 16.42 -2.59 -2.74
CA GLY A 435 14.98 -2.84 -2.81
C GLY A 435 14.58 -4.28 -2.44
N GLY A 436 15.47 -5.07 -1.83
CA GLY A 436 15.22 -6.48 -1.52
C GLY A 436 14.39 -6.73 -0.27
N PHE A 437 14.34 -5.79 0.68
CA PHE A 437 13.64 -5.93 1.97
C PHE A 437 12.12 -5.73 1.90
N PHE A 438 11.64 -4.62 1.31
CA PHE A 438 10.22 -4.32 1.13
C PHE A 438 10.06 -3.56 -0.20
N GLY A 439 10.27 -4.31 -1.30
CA GLY A 439 10.58 -3.81 -2.65
C GLY A 439 9.39 -3.37 -3.50
N HIS A 440 8.20 -3.33 -2.92
CA HIS A 440 6.92 -3.32 -3.63
C HIS A 440 6.62 -2.01 -4.37
N ASP A 441 5.90 -2.10 -5.48
CA ASP A 441 5.39 -0.95 -6.24
C ASP A 441 4.10 -0.37 -5.65
N LYS A 442 3.27 -1.22 -5.07
CA LYS A 442 2.02 -0.85 -4.42
C LYS A 442 2.13 -1.06 -2.91
N VAL A 443 1.91 0.03 -2.18
CA VAL A 443 1.64 0.02 -0.75
C VAL A 443 0.22 0.55 -0.63
N GLU A 444 -0.69 -0.27 -0.09
CA GLU A 444 -2.13 0.02 -0.18
C GLU A 444 -2.89 -0.20 1.13
N GLY A 445 -2.34 -0.91 2.11
CA GLY A 445 -2.92 -0.93 3.45
C GLY A 445 -2.04 -0.23 4.47
N VAL A 446 -2.67 0.53 5.37
CA VAL A 446 -2.04 1.20 6.51
C VAL A 446 -2.98 1.14 7.71
N ALA A 447 -2.55 0.49 8.78
CA ALA A 447 -3.31 0.39 10.02
C ALA A 447 -2.53 0.90 11.23
N THR A 448 -3.23 1.51 12.17
CA THR A 448 -2.69 1.85 13.49
C THR A 448 -3.80 1.84 14.54
N THR A 449 -3.44 1.50 15.78
CA THR A 449 -4.36 1.51 16.94
C THR A 449 -3.82 2.32 18.12
N ASP A 450 -2.63 2.89 18.00
CA ASP A 450 -1.89 3.52 19.10
C ASP A 450 -1.49 4.97 18.81
N GLY A 451 -2.23 5.61 17.89
CA GLY A 451 -2.01 7.00 17.48
C GLY A 451 -0.82 7.15 16.54
N GLY A 452 -0.51 6.13 15.74
CA GLY A 452 0.58 6.15 14.77
C GLY A 452 1.95 5.83 15.36
N ARG A 453 2.04 5.36 16.61
CA ARG A 453 3.30 4.90 17.22
C ARG A 453 3.76 3.58 16.61
N THR A 454 2.81 2.73 16.25
CA THR A 454 3.01 1.54 15.44
C THR A 454 2.14 1.63 14.19
N LEU A 455 2.75 1.39 13.04
CA LEU A 455 2.05 1.21 11.77
C LEU A 455 2.18 -0.25 11.34
N VAL A 456 1.12 -0.80 10.76
CA VAL A 456 1.17 -2.03 9.95
C VAL A 456 0.80 -1.65 8.53
N ILE A 457 1.63 -2.06 7.58
CA ILE A 457 1.57 -1.65 6.19
C ILE A 457 1.51 -2.92 5.34
N SER A 458 0.62 -3.00 4.35
CA SER A 458 0.55 -4.11 3.39
C SER A 458 0.89 -3.66 1.96
N ASN A 459 1.49 -4.57 1.20
CA ASN A 459 1.60 -4.44 -0.26
C ASN A 459 0.44 -5.15 -0.95
N ASP A 460 -0.11 -4.53 -2.00
CA ASP A 460 -0.89 -5.26 -3.00
C ASP A 460 0.09 -5.86 -4.03
N ASN A 461 0.12 -7.18 -4.08
CA ASN A 461 1.06 -7.91 -4.92
C ASN A 461 0.46 -8.29 -6.29
N ASP A 462 -0.77 -7.85 -6.61
CA ASP A 462 -1.47 -8.22 -7.85
C ASP A 462 -1.53 -9.75 -8.08
N PHE A 463 -1.63 -10.53 -7.00
CA PHE A 463 -1.55 -12.00 -7.05
C PHE A 463 -0.25 -12.53 -7.71
N GLY A 464 0.83 -11.76 -7.65
CA GLY A 464 2.15 -12.12 -8.17
C GLY A 464 2.25 -12.09 -9.70
N ILE A 465 1.32 -11.45 -10.41
CA ILE A 465 1.29 -11.37 -11.88
C ILE A 465 1.10 -9.93 -12.33
N ASP A 466 1.67 -9.56 -13.48
CA ASP A 466 1.69 -8.18 -13.98
C ASP A 466 1.41 -8.07 -15.49
N GLY A 467 1.13 -9.19 -16.16
CA GLY A 467 0.88 -9.19 -17.60
C GLY A 467 0.62 -10.57 -18.19
N VAL A 468 0.44 -10.57 -19.52
CA VAL A 468 0.44 -11.79 -20.34
C VAL A 468 1.75 -11.90 -21.13
N ALA A 469 2.20 -13.13 -21.38
CA ALA A 469 3.44 -13.40 -22.12
C ALA A 469 3.23 -13.59 -23.64
N ASN A 470 1.99 -13.54 -24.13
CA ASN A 470 1.65 -13.74 -25.53
C ASN A 470 0.54 -12.80 -26.02
N ALA A 471 0.52 -12.54 -27.33
CA ALA A 471 -0.32 -11.51 -27.95
C ALA A 471 -1.81 -11.91 -28.13
N ALA A 472 -2.13 -13.21 -28.10
CA ALA A 472 -3.47 -13.72 -28.38
C ALA A 472 -3.78 -14.97 -27.57
N ALA A 473 -5.05 -15.19 -27.27
CA ALA A 473 -5.53 -16.34 -26.52
C ALA A 473 -5.17 -17.70 -27.18
N PRO A 474 -4.98 -18.78 -26.40
CA PRO A 474 -5.04 -18.83 -24.95
C PRO A 474 -3.86 -18.09 -24.29
N TYR A 475 -4.16 -17.21 -23.34
CA TYR A 475 -3.17 -16.37 -22.69
C TYR A 475 -2.33 -17.18 -21.69
N THR A 476 -1.07 -16.82 -21.60
CA THR A 476 -0.10 -17.28 -20.60
C THR A 476 0.34 -16.08 -19.77
N LEU A 477 0.67 -16.30 -18.50
CA LEU A 477 0.91 -15.22 -17.56
C LEU A 477 2.38 -14.82 -17.55
N HIS A 478 2.64 -13.56 -17.21
CA HIS A 478 3.94 -13.06 -16.82
C HIS A 478 3.96 -12.90 -15.29
N ALA A 479 5.05 -13.32 -14.66
CA ALA A 479 5.21 -13.25 -13.21
C ALA A 479 5.71 -11.84 -12.82
N LYS A 480 5.01 -11.20 -11.88
CA LYS A 480 5.46 -9.96 -11.26
C LYS A 480 6.68 -10.27 -10.40
N THR A 481 7.85 -9.78 -10.81
CA THR A 481 9.13 -10.10 -10.16
C THR A 481 9.72 -8.87 -9.49
N LEU A 482 10.03 -8.98 -8.21
CA LEU A 482 10.62 -7.92 -7.40
C LEU A 482 12.13 -7.74 -7.72
N PRO A 483 12.76 -6.63 -7.30
CA PRO A 483 14.20 -6.40 -7.51
C PRO A 483 15.12 -7.51 -6.97
N ASN A 484 14.69 -8.25 -5.96
CA ASN A 484 15.42 -9.39 -5.40
C ASN A 484 15.30 -10.69 -6.25
N GLY A 485 14.60 -10.64 -7.38
CA GLY A 485 14.40 -11.76 -8.30
C GLY A 485 13.33 -12.78 -7.86
N LYS A 486 12.62 -12.53 -6.75
CA LYS A 486 11.49 -13.35 -6.33
C LYS A 486 10.20 -12.83 -6.96
N GLN A 487 9.28 -13.75 -7.22
CA GLN A 487 7.92 -13.38 -7.55
C GLN A 487 7.28 -12.64 -6.37
N ASP A 488 6.52 -11.60 -6.67
CA ASP A 488 5.83 -10.77 -5.68
C ASP A 488 4.77 -11.58 -4.90
N ASP A 489 4.76 -11.42 -3.59
CA ASP A 489 3.83 -12.08 -2.66
C ASP A 489 3.40 -11.10 -1.56
N GLY A 490 2.31 -11.40 -0.86
CA GLY A 490 1.81 -10.52 0.19
C GLY A 490 2.67 -10.56 1.44
N GLU A 491 2.95 -9.39 2.01
CA GLU A 491 3.72 -9.20 3.23
C GLU A 491 3.12 -8.05 4.07
N TYR A 492 3.28 -8.12 5.39
CA TYR A 492 2.98 -7.01 6.29
C TYR A 492 4.27 -6.43 6.87
N LEU A 493 4.52 -5.15 6.64
CA LEU A 493 5.59 -4.38 7.26
C LEU A 493 5.04 -3.67 8.51
N ARG A 494 5.63 -3.97 9.67
CA ARG A 494 5.40 -3.22 10.90
C ARG A 494 6.49 -2.17 11.06
N VAL A 495 6.10 -0.92 11.32
CA VAL A 495 7.01 0.20 11.62
C VAL A 495 6.72 0.73 13.02
N ASP A 496 7.75 0.78 13.87
CA ASP A 496 7.72 1.48 15.16
C ASP A 496 8.25 2.90 14.95
N THR A 497 7.33 3.87 14.86
CA THR A 497 7.66 5.26 14.54
C THR A 497 8.37 5.96 15.70
N THR A 498 8.32 5.40 16.91
CA THR A 498 9.03 5.93 18.09
C THR A 498 10.54 5.67 18.02
N LYS A 499 10.97 4.80 17.10
CA LYS A 499 12.37 4.44 16.87
C LYS A 499 12.96 5.11 15.62
N LEU A 500 12.26 6.07 15.04
CA LEU A 500 12.76 6.82 13.88
C LEU A 500 13.62 8.03 14.31
N PRO A 501 14.64 8.43 13.53
CA PRO A 501 15.12 7.77 12.31
C PRO A 501 15.69 6.37 12.60
N ALA A 502 15.44 5.44 11.67
CA ALA A 502 15.80 4.04 11.87
C ALA A 502 17.32 3.90 12.06
N ARG A 503 17.72 3.10 13.04
CA ARG A 503 19.12 2.76 13.27
C ARG A 503 19.38 1.35 12.76
N ILE A 504 20.59 1.14 12.23
CA ILE A 504 21.03 -0.15 11.73
C ILE A 504 22.33 -0.61 12.40
N SER A 505 22.50 -1.93 12.46
CA SER A 505 23.70 -2.57 13.01
C SER A 505 24.10 -3.75 12.14
N THR A 506 25.39 -3.88 11.82
CA THR A 506 25.92 -4.91 10.92
C THR A 506 26.89 -5.81 11.66
N ALA A 507 26.78 -7.11 11.44
CA ALA A 507 27.69 -8.11 11.97
C ALA A 507 28.03 -9.17 10.92
N THR A 508 29.06 -9.97 11.21
CA THR A 508 29.59 -11.01 10.33
C THR A 508 29.26 -12.40 10.87
N VAL A 509 28.77 -13.27 10.00
CA VAL A 509 28.70 -14.71 10.26
C VAL A 509 29.89 -15.37 9.59
N THR A 510 30.69 -16.10 10.38
CA THR A 510 31.79 -16.93 9.89
C THR A 510 31.39 -18.39 9.97
N VAL A 511 31.62 -19.15 8.90
CA VAL A 511 31.35 -20.60 8.85
C VAL A 511 32.64 -21.32 8.50
N ASP A 512 33.12 -22.17 9.40
CA ASP A 512 34.24 -23.08 9.13
C ASP A 512 33.67 -24.42 8.62
N VAL A 513 33.92 -24.72 7.34
CA VAL A 513 33.48 -25.92 6.62
C VAL A 513 34.58 -26.97 6.65
N ARG A 514 34.28 -28.15 7.21
CA ARG A 514 35.29 -29.21 7.46
C ARG A 514 34.87 -30.62 7.08
#